data_AF-A0A3D5FKE2-F1
#
_entry.id   AF-A0A3D5FKE2-F1
#
_cell.length_a   1.000
_cell.length_b   1.000
_cell.length_c   1.000
_cell.angle_alpha   90.00
_cell.angle_beta   90.00
_cell.angle_gamma   90.00
#
_symmetry.space_group_name_H-M   'P 1'
#
loop_
_entity.id
_entity.type
_entity.pdbx_description
1 polymer ?
#
loop_
_entity_poly.entity_id
_entity_poly.type
_entity_poly.pdbx_seq_one_letter_code
_entity_poly.pdbx_strand_id
1 'polypeptide(L)'
;MEPLATHGSAKVAEPTDPLDLVGTLVPGGEIDELARSLIEEYAAMGYDAKRILELFRQPDYLAVHSVYRIRGEDAVCRLIDGVLAECGVFRVTEVDSAPPVSACPPQPIPLPTASEDEG
;
A
#
# COMPACT_ATOMS: atom_id res chain seq x y z
N MET A 1 -30.81 -16.40 15.89
CA MET A 1 -29.68 -16.27 14.95
C MET A 1 -29.85 -14.92 14.29
N GLU A 2 -29.19 -13.89 14.83
CA GLU A 2 -29.30 -12.53 14.27
C GLU A 2 -28.49 -12.45 12.97
N PRO A 3 -28.99 -11.74 11.94
CA PRO A 3 -28.25 -11.57 10.70
C PRO A 3 -27.01 -10.72 10.94
N LEU A 4 -25.85 -11.19 10.47
CA LEU A 4 -24.60 -10.41 10.44
C LEU A 4 -24.90 -9.06 9.77
N ALA A 5 -24.65 -7.97 10.50
CA ALA A 5 -24.73 -6.63 9.93
C ALA A 5 -23.89 -6.57 8.65
N THR A 6 -24.55 -6.31 7.53
CA THR A 6 -23.89 -5.97 6.27
C THR A 6 -23.01 -4.76 6.56
N HIS A 7 -21.69 -4.93 6.52
CA HIS A 7 -20.77 -3.81 6.69
C HIS A 7 -21.09 -2.78 5.61
N GLY A 8 -20.93 -1.48 5.94
CA GLY A 8 -21.34 -0.35 5.12
C GLY A 8 -20.75 -0.27 3.70
N SER A 9 -19.98 -1.26 3.25
CA SER A 9 -19.40 -1.38 1.91
C SER A 9 -20.42 -1.31 0.77
N ALA A 10 -21.69 -1.65 1.03
CA ALA A 10 -22.76 -1.56 0.03
C ALA A 10 -23.49 -0.19 0.03
N LYS A 11 -23.17 0.70 0.98
CA LYS A 11 -23.79 2.02 1.05
C LYS A 11 -23.18 2.94 0.00
N VAL A 12 -24.03 3.54 -0.82
CA VAL A 12 -23.61 4.54 -1.81
C VAL A 12 -23.19 5.82 -1.08
N ALA A 13 -22.11 6.45 -1.52
CA ALA A 13 -21.68 7.74 -1.01
C ALA A 13 -22.77 8.80 -1.27
N GLU A 14 -23.08 9.61 -0.26
CA GLU A 14 -24.07 10.67 -0.41
C GLU A 14 -23.48 11.81 -1.27
N PRO A 15 -24.23 12.42 -2.20
CA PRO A 15 -23.70 13.48 -3.08
C PRO A 15 -23.12 14.72 -2.38
N THR A 16 -23.43 14.91 -1.10
CA THR A 16 -22.95 16.01 -0.24
C THR A 16 -22.28 15.46 1.01
N ASP A 17 -21.64 14.30 0.91
CA ASP A 17 -20.86 13.75 2.02
C ASP A 17 -19.71 14.71 2.37
N PRO A 18 -19.68 15.30 3.59
CA PRO A 18 -18.58 16.17 3.99
C PRO A 18 -17.23 15.44 4.11
N LEU A 19 -17.22 14.11 4.09
CA LEU A 19 -16.01 13.28 4.08
C LEU A 19 -15.61 12.83 2.67
N ASP A 20 -16.25 13.35 1.62
CA ASP A 20 -15.85 13.08 0.25
C ASP A 20 -14.42 13.58 -0.02
N LEU A 21 -13.60 12.74 -0.65
CA LEU A 21 -12.20 13.07 -0.91
C LEU A 21 -12.11 13.96 -2.14
N VAL A 22 -12.04 15.27 -1.93
CA VAL A 22 -11.92 16.26 -3.00
C VAL A 22 -10.47 16.76 -3.10
N GLY A 23 -9.80 16.45 -4.21
CA GLY A 23 -8.52 17.06 -4.58
C GLY A 23 -8.72 18.27 -5.48
N THR A 24 -8.07 19.40 -5.19
CA THR A 24 -8.05 20.59 -6.07
C THR A 24 -6.62 21.08 -6.25
N LEU A 25 -6.28 21.42 -7.49
CA LEU A 25 -5.01 22.06 -7.81
C LEU A 25 -5.03 23.51 -7.32
N VAL A 26 -4.05 23.88 -6.49
CA VAL A 26 -3.87 25.27 -6.07
C VAL A 26 -3.06 26.00 -7.15
N PRO A 27 -3.55 27.13 -7.70
CA PRO A 27 -2.80 27.92 -8.68
C PRO A 27 -1.45 28.40 -8.12
N GLY A 28 -0.41 28.38 -8.96
CA GLY A 28 0.92 28.85 -8.59
C GLY A 28 1.76 27.86 -7.78
N GLY A 29 1.32 26.60 -7.67
CA GLY A 29 2.14 25.53 -7.08
C GLY A 29 3.23 25.02 -8.02
N GLU A 30 4.32 24.53 -7.44
CA GLU A 30 5.43 23.89 -8.16
C GLU A 30 5.11 22.42 -8.45
N ILE A 31 4.35 22.19 -9.53
CA ILE A 31 3.85 20.85 -9.90
C ILE A 31 4.96 19.85 -10.24
N ASP A 32 6.11 20.32 -10.69
CA ASP A 32 7.26 19.46 -10.99
C ASP A 32 7.95 19.00 -9.70
N GLU A 33 8.03 19.87 -8.69
CA GLU A 33 8.56 19.51 -7.36
C GLU A 33 7.61 18.54 -6.65
N LEU A 34 6.30 18.79 -6.72
CA LEU A 34 5.29 17.85 -6.24
C LEU A 34 5.46 16.47 -6.88
N ALA A 35 5.59 16.43 -8.21
CA ALA A 35 5.78 15.19 -8.94
C ALA A 35 7.06 14.48 -8.52
N ARG A 36 8.16 15.22 -8.40
CA ARG A 36 9.45 14.70 -7.91
C ARG A 36 9.29 14.04 -6.54
N SER A 37 8.75 14.75 -5.55
CA SER A 37 8.60 14.22 -4.19
C SER A 37 7.75 12.93 -4.16
N LEU A 38 6.66 12.89 -4.94
CA LEU A 38 5.82 11.70 -5.03
C LEU A 38 6.55 10.51 -5.67
N ILE A 39 7.34 10.76 -6.73
CA ILE A 39 8.17 9.72 -7.35
C ILE A 39 9.20 9.18 -6.36
N GLU A 40 9.86 10.06 -5.59
CA GLU A 40 10.80 9.67 -4.53
C GLU A 40 10.13 8.78 -3.47
N GLU A 41 8.92 9.11 -3.03
CA GLU A 41 8.16 8.29 -2.08
C GLU A 41 7.81 6.92 -2.65
N TYR A 42 7.35 6.84 -3.91
CA TYR A 42 7.06 5.56 -4.55
C TYR A 42 8.33 4.72 -4.73
N ALA A 43 9.45 5.35 -5.08
CA ALA A 43 10.75 4.68 -5.18
C ALA A 43 11.20 4.12 -3.83
N ALA A 44 10.99 4.87 -2.73
CA ALA A 44 11.27 4.40 -1.37
C ALA A 44 10.41 3.20 -0.96
N MET A 45 9.19 3.08 -1.50
CA MET A 45 8.34 1.90 -1.35
C MET A 45 8.72 0.73 -2.29
N GLY A 46 9.78 0.88 -3.09
CA GLY A 46 10.29 -0.16 -3.99
C GLY A 46 9.59 -0.25 -5.34
N TYR A 47 8.86 0.79 -5.76
CA TYR A 47 8.14 0.79 -7.03
C TYR A 47 9.11 1.07 -8.18
N ASP A 48 8.95 0.37 -9.30
CA ASP A 48 9.72 0.61 -10.51
C ASP A 48 9.09 1.70 -11.40
N ALA A 49 9.82 2.14 -12.41
CA ALA A 49 9.38 3.20 -13.33
C ALA A 49 8.02 2.91 -13.97
N LYS A 50 7.79 1.64 -14.36
CA LYS A 50 6.53 1.22 -14.98
C LYS A 50 5.37 1.35 -14.00
N ARG A 51 5.55 0.86 -12.77
CA ARG A 51 4.52 0.92 -11.73
C ARG A 51 4.21 2.35 -11.33
N ILE A 52 5.22 3.21 -11.25
CA ILE A 52 5.04 4.64 -10.99
C ILE A 52 4.24 5.29 -12.12
N LEU A 53 4.60 5.05 -13.38
CA LEU A 53 3.86 5.58 -14.53
C LEU A 53 2.39 5.12 -14.56
N GLU A 54 2.09 3.89 -14.13
CA GLU A 54 0.71 3.42 -14.00
C GLU A 54 -0.12 4.30 -13.06
N LEU A 55 0.46 4.76 -11.94
CA LEU A 55 -0.21 5.67 -11.00
C LEU A 55 -0.50 7.02 -11.63
N PHE A 56 0.45 7.58 -12.40
CA PHE A 56 0.25 8.84 -13.13
C PHE A 56 -0.90 8.74 -14.15
N ARG A 57 -1.19 7.55 -14.68
CA ARG A 57 -2.32 7.33 -15.62
C ARG A 57 -3.66 7.14 -14.91
N GLN A 58 -3.69 6.81 -13.62
CA GLN A 58 -4.94 6.53 -12.89
C GLN A 58 -5.63 7.84 -12.44
N PRO A 59 -6.91 8.07 -12.82
CA PRO A 59 -7.64 9.28 -12.42
C PRO A 59 -7.83 9.43 -10.91
N ASP A 60 -7.92 8.32 -10.18
CA ASP A 60 -8.12 8.33 -8.72
C ASP A 60 -6.90 8.90 -7.97
N TYR A 61 -5.73 8.90 -8.62
CA TYR A 61 -4.49 9.47 -8.08
C TYR A 61 -4.34 10.94 -8.51
N LEU A 62 -5.27 11.77 -8.05
CA LEU A 62 -5.47 13.15 -8.53
C LEU A 62 -4.19 13.99 -8.62
N ALA A 63 -3.28 13.89 -7.66
CA ALA A 63 -2.04 14.68 -7.64
C ALA A 63 -1.13 14.35 -8.83
N VAL A 64 -0.69 13.09 -8.96
CA VAL A 64 0.18 12.65 -10.07
C VAL A 64 -0.56 12.64 -11.40
N HIS A 65 -1.86 12.35 -11.40
CA HIS A 65 -2.67 12.41 -12.61
C HIS A 65 -2.79 13.83 -13.14
N SER A 66 -2.90 14.83 -12.26
CA SER A 66 -2.88 16.23 -12.68
C SER A 66 -1.57 16.60 -13.37
N VAL A 67 -0.44 16.15 -12.84
CA VAL A 67 0.88 16.34 -13.47
C VAL A 67 0.91 15.67 -14.85
N TYR A 68 0.45 14.42 -14.95
CA TYR A 68 0.36 13.69 -16.22
C TYR A 68 -0.48 14.43 -17.27
N ARG A 69 -1.63 14.99 -16.85
CA ARG A 69 -2.51 15.77 -17.74
C ARG A 69 -1.89 17.09 -18.19
N ILE A 70 -1.11 17.74 -17.33
CA ILE A 70 -0.48 19.05 -17.62
C ILE A 70 0.79 18.90 -18.47
N ARG A 71 1.62 17.89 -18.16
CA ARG A 71 2.95 17.70 -18.77
C ARG A 71 2.94 16.74 -19.96
N GLY A 72 2.01 15.79 -19.98
CA GLY A 72 1.98 14.71 -20.95
C GLY A 72 2.92 13.55 -20.58
N GLU A 73 2.66 12.40 -21.19
CA GLU A 73 3.32 11.13 -20.86
C GLU A 73 4.84 11.18 -21.04
N ASP A 74 5.33 11.65 -22.19
CA ASP A 74 6.78 11.66 -22.49
C ASP A 74 7.58 12.47 -21.47
N ALA A 75 7.02 13.58 -20.98
CA ALA A 75 7.66 14.42 -19.97
C ALA A 75 7.67 13.72 -18.61
N VAL A 76 6.58 13.05 -18.25
CA VAL A 76 6.48 12.25 -17.02
C VAL A 76 7.47 11.08 -17.05
N CYS A 77 7.59 10.36 -18.16
CA CYS A 77 8.56 9.27 -18.29
C CYS A 77 10.00 9.76 -18.03
N ARG A 78 10.40 10.88 -18.66
CA ARG A 78 11.72 11.49 -18.42
C ARG A 78 11.92 11.91 -16.97
N LEU A 79 10.88 12.44 -16.33
CA LEU A 79 10.94 12.84 -14.92
C LEU A 79 11.14 11.62 -14.01
N ILE A 80 10.37 10.56 -14.22
CA ILE A 80 10.50 9.30 -13.47
C ILE A 80 11.90 8.72 -13.61
N ASP A 81 12.39 8.60 -14.85
CA ASP A 81 13.73 8.05 -15.11
C ASP A 81 14.83 8.88 -14.44
N GLY A 82 14.70 10.21 -14.47
CA GLY A 82 15.64 11.13 -13.83
C GLY A 82 15.66 10.98 -12.31
N VAL A 83 14.50 10.98 -11.67
CA VAL A 83 14.41 10.83 -10.21
C VAL A 83 14.91 9.45 -9.78
N LEU A 84 14.54 8.37 -10.48
CA LEU A 84 15.00 7.03 -10.14
C LEU A 84 16.50 6.82 -10.34
N ALA A 85 17.15 7.58 -11.24
CA ALA A 85 18.60 7.55 -11.37
C ALA A 85 19.32 8.21 -10.18
N GLU A 86 18.65 9.13 -9.49
CA GLU A 86 19.16 9.82 -8.29
C GLU A 86 18.81 9.08 -6.99
N CYS A 87 17.68 8.37 -6.95
CA CYS A 87 17.24 7.60 -5.80
C CYS A 87 18.00 6.28 -5.65
N GLY A 88 18.61 6.05 -4.48
CA GLY A 88 19.09 4.73 -4.08
C GLY A 88 17.91 3.82 -3.71
N VAL A 89 17.78 2.65 -4.33
CA VAL A 89 16.69 1.71 -4.03
C VAL A 89 17.15 0.73 -2.95
N PHE A 90 16.47 0.72 -1.80
CA PHE A 90 16.65 -0.35 -0.80
C PHE A 90 15.89 -1.60 -1.26
N ARG A 91 16.62 -2.66 -1.61
CA ARG A 91 16.02 -3.98 -1.90
C ARG A 91 16.15 -4.87 -0.67
N VAL A 92 15.02 -5.16 -0.04
CA VAL A 92 14.95 -6.12 1.06
C VAL A 92 14.48 -7.46 0.49
N THR A 93 15.26 -8.51 0.69
CA THR A 93 14.85 -9.88 0.40
C THR A 93 14.78 -10.61 1.74
N GLU A 94 13.57 -11.01 2.14
CA GLU A 94 13.41 -11.86 3.31
C GLU A 94 13.74 -13.29 2.90
N VAL A 95 14.82 -13.84 3.46
CA VAL A 95 15.15 -15.26 3.34
C VAL A 95 14.77 -15.90 4.65
N ASP A 96 13.64 -16.59 4.66
CA ASP A 96 13.20 -17.35 5.81
C ASP A 96 14.08 -18.60 5.93
N SER A 97 15.15 -18.50 6.73
CA SER A 97 15.93 -19.68 7.11
C SER A 97 15.26 -20.31 8.32
N ALA A 98 14.32 -21.22 8.08
CA ALA A 98 13.84 -22.11 9.12
C ALA A 98 15.07 -22.78 9.78
N PRO A 99 15.31 -22.65 11.09
CA PRO A 99 16.26 -23.54 11.75
C PRO A 99 15.78 -24.97 11.49
N PRO A 100 16.67 -25.98 11.35
CA PRO A 100 16.22 -27.36 11.30
C PRO A 100 15.50 -27.62 12.62
N VAL A 101 14.16 -27.61 12.57
CA VAL A 101 13.33 -28.09 13.66
C VAL A 101 13.63 -29.58 13.77
N SER A 102 14.59 -29.91 14.63
CA SER A 102 14.77 -31.28 15.10
C SER A 102 13.42 -31.71 15.62
N ALA A 103 12.80 -32.70 14.97
CA ALA A 103 11.51 -33.23 15.33
C ALA A 103 11.60 -33.77 16.77
N CYS A 104 11.32 -32.92 17.75
CA CYS A 104 11.08 -33.36 19.10
C CYS A 104 9.82 -34.24 19.02
N PRO A 105 9.91 -35.54 19.31
CA PRO A 105 8.74 -36.40 19.26
C PRO A 105 7.67 -35.81 20.19
N PRO A 106 6.39 -35.79 19.79
CA PRO A 106 5.33 -35.23 20.60
C PRO A 106 5.33 -35.91 21.96
N GLN A 107 5.59 -35.14 23.00
CA GLN A 107 5.53 -35.66 24.37
C GLN A 107 4.04 -35.83 24.72
N PRO A 108 3.65 -36.97 25.31
CA PRO A 108 2.27 -37.15 25.76
C PRO A 108 1.92 -36.11 26.81
N ILE A 109 0.83 -35.39 26.60
CA ILE A 109 0.27 -34.48 27.59
C ILE A 109 -0.24 -35.35 28.76
N PRO A 110 0.16 -35.10 30.02
CA PRO A 110 -0.37 -35.84 31.14
C PRO A 110 -1.88 -35.57 31.26
N LEU A 111 -2.69 -36.62 31.15
CA LEU A 111 -4.13 -36.55 31.44
C LEU A 111 -4.31 -36.16 32.92
N PRO A 112 -5.27 -35.29 33.26
CA PRO A 112 -5.63 -35.08 34.66
C PRO A 112 -6.13 -36.42 35.22
N THR A 113 -5.45 -36.93 36.24
CA THR A 113 -5.94 -38.05 37.03
C THR A 113 -7.23 -37.58 37.70
N ALA A 114 -8.35 -38.18 37.33
CA ALA A 114 -9.59 -38.06 38.09
C ALA A 114 -9.29 -38.63 39.49
N SER A 115 -8.98 -37.76 40.43
CA SER A 115 -9.10 -38.08 41.84
C SER A 115 -10.59 -38.32 42.07
N GLU A 116 -10.89 -39.56 42.43
CA GLU A 116 -12.18 -40.04 42.85
C GLU A 116 -12.70 -39.16 43.99
N ASP A 117 -13.87 -38.57 43.78
CA ASP A 117 -14.66 -37.87 44.78
C ASP A 117 -15.23 -38.97 45.71
N GLU A 118 -14.55 -39.24 46.82
CA GLU A 118 -15.10 -40.03 47.92
C GLU A 118 -16.19 -39.22 48.63
N GLY A 119 -17.42 -39.71 48.54
CA GLY A 119 -18.58 -39.30 49.32
C GLY A 119 -19.61 -40.41 49.41
#